data_AF-A0A9D2DA17-F1
#
_entry.id   AF-A0A9D2DA17-F1
#
_cell.length_a   1.000
_cell.length_b   1.000
_cell.length_c   1.000
_cell.angle_alpha   90.00
_cell.angle_beta   90.00
_cell.angle_gamma   90.00
#
_symmetry.space_group_name_H-M   'P 1'
#
loop_
_entity.id
_entity.type
_entity.pdbx_description
1 polymer ?
#
loop_
_entity_poly.entity_id
_entity_poly.type
_entity_poly.pdbx_seq_one_letter_code
_entity_poly.pdbx_strand_id
1 'polypeptide(L)' 'MEKLPQISEAEYEIMKIIWADSPISTNEVCEKAPKSHNWSNKTIHTLLSRLVAKHVISYEQR' A
#
# COMPACT_ATOMS: atom_id res chain seq x y z
N MET A 1 -7.35 -22.48 -11.72
CA MET A 1 -6.27 -21.47 -11.80
C MET A 1 -6.69 -20.30 -10.94
N GLU A 2 -6.08 -20.14 -9.78
CA GLU A 2 -6.36 -19.03 -8.86
C GLU A 2 -5.85 -17.74 -9.51
N LYS A 3 -6.75 -16.79 -9.75
CA LYS A 3 -6.39 -15.49 -10.34
C LYS A 3 -5.55 -14.74 -9.32
N LEU A 4 -4.25 -14.64 -9.58
CA LEU A 4 -3.36 -13.75 -8.86
C LEU A 4 -4.02 -12.35 -8.80
N PRO A 5 -4.05 -11.72 -7.61
CA PRO A 5 -4.62 -10.39 -7.47
C PRO A 5 -3.92 -9.47 -8.47
N GLN A 6 -4.71 -8.77 -9.29
CA GLN A 6 -4.18 -7.81 -10.26
C GLN A 6 -3.70 -6.59 -9.47
N ILE A 7 -2.43 -6.57 -9.09
CA ILE A 7 -1.80 -5.46 -8.39
C ILE A 7 -1.30 -4.48 -9.46
N SER A 8 -1.82 -3.26 -9.47
CA SER A 8 -1.33 -2.21 -10.35
C SER A 8 0.05 -1.70 -9.86
N GLU A 9 0.83 -1.05 -10.72
CA GLU A 9 2.17 -0.53 -10.35
C GLU A 9 2.14 0.32 -9.07
N ALA A 10 1.12 1.16 -8.91
CA ALA A 10 0.94 1.97 -7.71
C ALA A 10 0.70 1.13 -6.43
N GLU A 11 -0.05 0.03 -6.53
CA GLU A 11 -0.29 -0.86 -5.40
C GLU A 11 0.97 -1.66 -5.06
N TYR A 12 1.74 -2.07 -6.08
CA TYR A 12 2.98 -2.81 -5.92
C TYR A 12 4.06 -1.97 -5.24
N GLU A 13 4.14 -0.69 -5.56
CA GLU A 13 5.10 0.23 -4.95
C GLU A 13 4.81 0.45 -3.46
N ILE A 14 3.53 0.64 -3.10
CA ILE A 14 3.09 0.70 -1.70
C ILE A 14 3.41 -0.62 -0.98
N MET A 15 3.19 -1.75 -1.64
CA MET A 15 3.50 -3.07 -1.08
C MET A 15 5.01 -3.24 -0.80
N LYS A 16 5.88 -2.75 -1.68
CA LYS A 16 7.35 -2.75 -1.45
C LYS A 16 7.74 -1.94 -0.22
N ILE A 17 7.16 -0.75 -0.04
CA ILE A 17 7.43 0.09 1.14
C ILE A 17 7.01 -0.62 2.41
N ILE A 18 5.80 -1.21 2.42
CA ILE A 18 5.29 -1.97 3.56
C ILE A 18 6.18 -3.18 3.85
N TRP A 19 6.65 -3.90 2.83
CA TRP A 19 7.54 -5.05 3.02
C TRP A 19 8.92 -4.68 3.56
N ALA A 20 9.44 -3.51 3.17
CA ALA A 20 10.74 -3.03 3.63
C ALA A 20 10.72 -2.59 5.10
N ASP A 21 9.59 -2.04 5.57
CA ASP A 21 9.49 -1.37 6.87
C ASP A 21 8.36 -1.91 7.78
N SER A 22 7.92 -3.16 7.56
CA SER A 22 6.86 -3.76 8.37
C SER A 22 7.32 -3.94 9.84
N PRO A 23 6.56 -3.50 10.85
CA PRO A 23 5.25 -2.83 10.81
C PRO A 23 5.35 -1.31 10.55
N ILE A 24 4.69 -0.83 9.49
CA ILE A 24 4.66 0.59 9.10
C ILE A 24 3.27 1.19 9.27
N SER A 25 3.21 2.46 9.68
CA SER A 25 1.95 3.21 9.79
C SER A 25 1.54 3.83 8.45
N THR A 26 0.25 4.06 8.24
CA THR A 26 -0.25 4.74 7.02
C THR A 26 0.42 6.10 6.78
N ASN A 27 0.75 6.83 7.85
CA ASN A 27 1.44 8.11 7.76
C ASN A 27 2.89 7.93 7.26
N GLU A 28 3.61 6.95 7.79
CA GLU A 28 4.96 6.59 7.35
C GLU A 28 4.97 6.08 5.90
N VAL A 29 3.96 5.30 5.50
CA VAL A 29 3.77 4.91 4.08
C VAL A 29 3.58 6.14 3.21
N CYS A 30 2.85 7.15 3.70
CA CYS A 30 2.65 8.40 2.97
C CYS A 30 3.94 9.23 2.85
N GLU A 31 4.81 9.19 3.86
CA GLU A 31 6.09 9.89 3.85
C GLU A 31 7.14 9.16 3.00
N LYS A 32 7.15 7.82 3.04
CA LYS A 32 8.05 6.96 2.26
C LYS A 32 7.59 6.73 0.83
N ALA A 33 6.32 7.03 0.52
CA ALA A 33 5.82 6.96 -0.84
C ALA A 33 6.68 7.83 -1.77
N PRO A 34 7.09 7.31 -2.94
CA PRO A 34 7.99 8.03 -3.82
C PRO A 34 7.37 9.36 -4.24
N LYS A 35 8.06 10.47 -3.91
CA LYS A 35 7.67 11.82 -4.32
C LYS A 35 7.50 11.93 -5.84
N SER A 36 8.19 11.06 -6.60
CA SER A 36 8.05 10.94 -8.06
C SER A 36 6.61 10.72 -8.52
N HIS A 37 5.79 10.01 -7.73
CA HIS A 37 4.40 9.73 -8.07
C HIS A 37 3.42 10.77 -7.51
N ASN A 38 3.90 11.64 -6.61
CA ASN A 38 3.19 12.78 -6.04
C ASN A 38 1.76 12.44 -5.53
N TRP A 39 1.60 11.24 -4.96
CA TRP A 39 0.32 10.77 -4.44
C TRP A 39 -0.10 11.58 -3.22
N SER A 40 -1.30 12.12 -3.24
CA SER A 40 -1.92 12.68 -2.04
C SER A 40 -2.20 11.57 -1.02
N ASN A 41 -2.26 11.91 0.27
CA ASN A 41 -2.63 10.99 1.36
C ASN A 41 -3.91 10.21 1.02
N LYS A 42 -4.89 10.88 0.38
CA LYS A 42 -6.15 10.27 -0.06
C LYS A 42 -5.97 9.13 -1.07
N THR A 43 -5.01 9.27 -1.99
CA THR A 43 -4.68 8.24 -2.98
C THR A 43 -4.06 7.03 -2.29
N ILE A 44 -3.12 7.26 -1.36
CA ILE A 44 -2.46 6.18 -0.61
C ILE A 44 -3.47 5.43 0.26
N HIS A 45 -4.35 6.14 0.96
CA HIS A 45 -5.47 5.51 1.68
C HIS A 45 -6.32 4.63 0.76
N THR A 46 -6.65 5.12 -0.44
CA THR A 46 -7.45 4.35 -1.40
C THR A 46 -6.71 3.10 -1.87
N LEU A 47 -5.41 3.20 -2.14
CA LEU A 47 -4.56 2.07 -2.55
C LEU A 47 -4.42 1.04 -1.42
N LEU A 48 -4.20 1.48 -0.18
CA LEU A 48 -4.15 0.62 0.99
C LEU A 48 -5.49 -0.09 1.20
N SER A 49 -6.62 0.61 1.13
CA SER A 49 -7.95 -0.01 1.22
C SER A 49 -8.18 -1.05 0.12
N ARG A 50 -7.69 -0.82 -1.10
CA ARG A 50 -7.76 -1.81 -2.18
C ARG A 50 -6.89 -3.04 -1.91
N LEU A 51 -5.66 -2.84 -1.42
CA LEU A 51 -4.76 -3.93 -1.04
C LEU A 51 -5.33 -4.79 0.11
N VAL A 52 -5.95 -4.14 1.10
CA VAL A 52 -6.67 -4.82 2.19
C VAL A 52 -7.89 -5.57 1.65
N ALA A 53 -8.69 -4.96 0.77
CA ALA A 53 -9.83 -5.62 0.14
C ALA A 53 -9.43 -6.84 -0.70
N LYS A 54 -8.22 -6.82 -1.28
CA LYS A 54 -7.62 -7.96 -1.99
C LYS A 54 -6.97 -8.98 -1.05
N HIS A 55 -7.04 -8.80 0.27
CA HIS A 55 -6.37 -9.62 1.28
C HIS A 55 -4.84 -9.73 1.10
N VAL A 56 -4.22 -8.74 0.44
CA VAL A 56 -2.78 -8.73 0.16
C VAL A 56 -1.99 -8.20 1.35
N ILE A 57 -2.58 -7.26 2.10
CA ILE A 57 -2.01 -6.70 3.34
C ILE A 57 -3.05 -6.74 4.44
N SER A 58 -2.58 -6.88 5.69
CA SER A 58 -3.40 -6.73 6.88
C SER A 58 -2.96 -5.48 7.64
N TYR A 59 -3.91 -4.74 8.19
CA TYR A 59 -3.62 -3.62 9.07
C TYR A 59 -3.99 -4.03 10.50
N GLU A 60 -3.17 -3.65 11.47
CA GLU A 60 -3.47 -3.77 12.88
C GLU A 60 -3.60 -2.35 13.44
N GLN A 61 -4.79 -1.99 13.90
CA GLN A 61 -5.02 -0.72 14.58
C GLN A 61 -4.76 -0.95 16.07
N ARG A 62 -3.59 -0.53 16.54
CA ARG A 62 -3.18 -0.64 17.94
C ARG A 62 -3.40 0.66 18.70
#